data_AF-A0A7C1ZQ74-F1
#
_entry.id   AF-A0A7C1ZQ74-F1
#
_cell.length_a   1.000
_cell.length_b   1.000
_cell.length_c   1.000
_cell.angle_alpha   90.00
_cell.angle_beta   90.00
_cell.angle_gamma   90.00
#
_symmetry.space_group_name_H-M   'P 1'
#
loop_
_entity.id
_entity.type
_entity.pdbx_description
1 polymer ?
#
loop_
_entity_poly.entity_id
_entity_poly.type
_entity_poly.pdbx_seq_one_letter_code
_entity_poly.pdbx_strand_id
1 'polypeptide(L)'
;TYVQLGQARTFKRAIRGLVKCVAEQYAPGSALRVQVGHSHNPGGAAMLREQLERLFECTWLPVVALSPVLGAHTGPSMVGVAYAPQAAFADIP
;
A
#
# COMPACT_ATOMS: atom_id res chain seq x y z
N THR A 1 14.84 5.73 8.48
CA THR A 1 14.48 5.10 9.77
C THR A 1 13.16 4.37 9.61
N TYR A 2 13.02 3.16 10.18
CA TYR A 2 11.73 2.49 10.28
C TYR A 2 10.91 3.12 11.41
N VAL A 3 9.65 3.47 11.13
CA VAL A 3 8.72 4.01 12.13
C VAL A 3 7.46 3.17 12.17
N GLN A 4 6.94 2.92 13.38
CA GLN A 4 5.68 2.21 13.57
C GLN A 4 4.53 3.22 13.67
N LEU A 5 3.66 3.25 12.67
CA LEU A 5 2.50 4.17 12.63
C LEU A 5 1.23 3.57 13.26
N GLY A 6 1.23 2.27 13.56
CA GLY A 6 0.10 1.62 14.22
C GLY A 6 0.25 0.11 14.34
N GLN A 7 -0.70 -0.52 15.03
CA GLN A 7 -0.77 -1.97 15.21
C GLN A 7 -2.24 -2.42 15.30
N ALA A 8 -2.54 -3.61 14.80
CA ALA A 8 -3.86 -4.21 14.91
C ALA A 8 -3.79 -5.72 15.19
N ARG A 9 -4.81 -6.25 15.87
CA ARG A 9 -4.90 -7.68 16.21
C ARG A 9 -5.29 -8.58 15.03
N THR A 10 -5.90 -8.04 13.99
CA THR A 10 -6.38 -8.82 12.84
C THR A 10 -5.89 -8.24 11.53
N PHE A 11 -5.64 -9.10 10.54
CA PHE A 11 -5.11 -8.70 9.24
C PHE A 11 -6.00 -7.66 8.53
N LYS A 12 -7.33 -7.88 8.51
CA LYS A 12 -8.29 -6.92 7.93
C LYS A 12 -8.23 -5.55 8.62
N ARG A 13 -8.02 -5.50 9.94
CA ARG A 13 -7.86 -4.23 10.67
C ARG A 13 -6.52 -3.56 10.36
N ALA A 14 -5.45 -4.34 10.17
CA ALA A 14 -4.15 -3.83 9.75
C ALA A 14 -4.21 -3.20 8.35
N ILE A 15 -4.86 -3.86 7.37
CA ILE A 15 -5.08 -3.31 6.03
C ILE A 15 -5.83 -1.96 6.09
N ARG A 16 -6.92 -1.89 6.87
CA ARG A 16 -7.63 -0.61 7.08
C ARG A 16 -6.75 0.44 7.75
N GLY A 17 -5.87 0.03 8.66
CA GLY A 17 -4.88 0.90 9.28
C GLY A 17 -3.90 1.51 8.27
N LEU A 18 -3.42 0.70 7.31
CA LEU A 18 -2.57 1.21 6.22
C LEU A 18 -3.29 2.27 5.40
N VAL A 19 -4.55 2.03 4.99
CA VAL A 19 -5.35 3.01 4.23
C VAL A 19 -5.59 4.28 5.04
N LYS A 20 -5.83 4.17 6.36
CA LYS A 20 -5.93 5.32 7.26
C LYS A 20 -4.64 6.15 7.29
N CYS A 21 -3.47 5.52 7.32
CA CYS A 21 -2.19 6.23 7.28
C CYS A 21 -2.00 7.04 5.98
N VAL A 22 -2.51 6.53 4.85
CA VAL A 22 -2.54 7.29 3.59
C VAL A 22 -3.52 8.47 3.69
N ALA A 23 -4.71 8.23 4.25
CA ALA A 23 -5.75 9.25 4.41
C ALA A 23 -5.38 10.38 5.38
N GLU A 24 -4.45 10.13 6.30
CA GLU A 24 -3.87 11.15 7.19
C GLU A 24 -2.91 12.10 6.44
N GLN A 25 -2.41 11.70 5.26
CA GLN A 25 -1.52 12.50 4.42
C GLN A 25 -2.23 13.12 3.22
N TYR A 26 -3.24 12.45 2.67
CA TYR A 26 -3.97 12.88 1.48
C TYR A 26 -5.47 12.74 1.69
N ALA A 27 -6.24 13.75 1.27
CA ALA A 27 -7.69 13.73 1.40
C ALA A 27 -8.32 12.63 0.51
N PRO A 28 -9.44 12.03 0.92
CA PRO A 28 -10.23 11.16 0.04
C PRO A 28 -10.52 11.83 -1.31
N GLY A 29 -10.48 11.06 -2.39
CA GLY A 29 -10.59 11.55 -3.77
C GLY A 29 -9.29 12.10 -4.36
N SER A 30 -8.20 12.20 -3.60
CA SER A 30 -6.90 12.62 -4.14
C SER A 30 -6.43 11.68 -5.26
N ALA A 31 -5.88 12.26 -6.32
CA ALA A 31 -5.23 11.53 -7.41
C ALA A 31 -3.83 11.05 -6.98
N LEU A 32 -3.66 9.74 -6.83
CA LEU A 32 -2.43 9.11 -6.33
C LEU A 32 -1.88 8.12 -7.36
N ARG A 33 -0.56 8.11 -7.54
CA ARG A 33 0.16 6.99 -8.16
C ARG A 33 0.47 5.98 -7.08
N VAL A 34 0.10 4.71 -7.28
CA VAL A 34 0.12 3.71 -6.21
C VAL A 34 0.68 2.38 -6.70
N GLN A 35 1.54 1.75 -5.88
CA GLN A 35 2.06 0.40 -6.11
C GLN A 35 1.91 -0.46 -4.85
N VAL A 36 1.25 -1.61 -4.99
CA VAL A 36 1.14 -2.60 -3.91
C VAL A 36 2.21 -3.66 -4.08
N GLY A 37 2.82 -4.06 -2.97
CA GLY A 37 3.77 -5.16 -2.91
C GLY A 37 3.36 -6.21 -1.86
N HIS A 38 3.79 -7.45 -2.05
CA HIS A 38 3.57 -8.52 -1.07
C HIS A 38 4.69 -9.56 -1.03
N SER A 39 4.86 -10.22 0.11
CA SER A 39 5.60 -11.48 0.22
C SER A 39 4.58 -12.62 0.23
N HIS A 40 4.55 -13.45 -0.82
CA HIS A 40 3.66 -14.64 -0.94
C HIS A 40 2.17 -14.46 -0.53
N ASN A 41 1.64 -13.23 -0.56
CA ASN A 41 0.28 -12.92 -0.11
C ASN A 41 -0.50 -12.09 -1.15
N PRO A 42 -0.84 -12.68 -2.31
CA PRO A 42 -1.59 -11.98 -3.37
C PRO A 42 -3.00 -11.58 -2.92
N GLY A 43 -3.65 -12.39 -2.07
CA GLY A 43 -4.98 -12.08 -1.54
C GLY A 43 -5.00 -10.84 -0.63
N GLY A 44 -3.99 -10.68 0.22
CA GLY A 44 -3.82 -9.48 1.03
C GLY A 44 -3.49 -8.24 0.19
N ALA A 45 -2.68 -8.39 -0.87
CA ALA A 45 -2.41 -7.33 -1.83
C ALA A 45 -3.68 -6.85 -2.53
N ALA A 46 -4.51 -7.78 -3.01
CA ALA A 46 -5.80 -7.46 -3.62
C ALA A 46 -6.72 -6.72 -2.64
N MET A 47 -6.79 -7.16 -1.38
CA MET A 47 -7.58 -6.50 -0.34
C MET A 47 -7.10 -5.06 -0.07
N LEU A 48 -5.80 -4.83 -0.02
CA LEU A 48 -5.25 -3.48 0.17
C LEU A 48 -5.59 -2.58 -1.03
N ARG A 49 -5.42 -3.10 -2.26
CA ARG A 49 -5.75 -2.40 -3.50
C ARG A 49 -7.21 -1.95 -3.50
N GLU A 50 -8.13 -2.88 -3.21
CA GLU A 50 -9.57 -2.60 -3.17
C GLU A 50 -9.93 -1.52 -2.15
N GLN A 51 -9.32 -1.52 -0.96
CA GLN A 51 -9.62 -0.52 0.07
C GLN A 51 -9.08 0.87 -0.31
N LEU A 52 -7.96 0.95 -1.03
CA LEU A 52 -7.42 2.20 -1.55
C LEU A 52 -8.26 2.75 -2.70
N GLU A 53 -8.68 1.91 -3.66
CA GLU A 53 -9.53 2.30 -4.79
C GLU A 53 -10.89 2.88 -4.34
N ARG A 54 -11.41 2.44 -3.20
CA ARG A 54 -12.66 2.97 -2.64
C ARG A 54 -12.53 4.41 -2.11
N LEU A 55 -11.32 4.87 -1.80
CA LEU A 55 -11.10 6.15 -1.12
C LEU A 55 -10.33 7.16 -1.98
N PHE A 56 -9.54 6.72 -2.95
CA PHE A 56 -8.63 7.57 -3.73
C PHE A 56 -8.74 7.28 -5.23
N GLU A 57 -8.46 8.29 -6.05
CA GLU A 57 -8.30 8.13 -7.50
C GLU A 57 -6.92 7.55 -7.80
N CYS A 58 -6.84 6.22 -7.86
CA CYS A 58 -5.55 5.52 -7.95
C CYS A 58 -5.14 5.24 -9.39
N THR A 59 -3.97 5.78 -9.79
CA THR A 59 -3.22 5.34 -10.97
C THR A 59 -2.30 4.19 -10.56
N TRP A 60 -2.64 2.97 -10.96
CA TRP A 60 -1.97 1.76 -10.49
C TRP A 60 -0.71 1.41 -11.27
N LEU A 61 0.34 1.09 -10.53
CA LEU A 61 1.48 0.33 -11.03
C LEU A 61 1.27 -1.17 -10.82
N PRO A 62 1.99 -2.03 -11.57
CA PRO A 62 1.92 -3.48 -11.39
C PRO A 62 2.20 -3.88 -9.94
N VAL A 63 1.42 -4.83 -9.44
CA VAL A 63 1.65 -5.44 -8.13
C VAL A 63 2.97 -6.21 -8.15
N VAL A 64 3.81 -6.01 -7.14
CA VAL A 64 5.14 -6.63 -7.07
C VAL A 64 5.19 -7.71 -6.00
N ALA A 65 5.65 -8.89 -6.40
CA ALA A 65 6.10 -9.92 -5.47
C ALA A 65 7.50 -9.54 -4.96
N LEU A 66 7.64 -9.38 -3.64
CA LEU A 66 8.91 -9.02 -3.02
C LEU A 66 9.87 -10.21 -3.05
N SER A 67 11.15 -9.91 -3.26
CA SER A 67 12.19 -10.94 -3.29
C SER A 67 12.29 -11.68 -1.95
N PRO A 68 12.78 -12.94 -1.95
CA PRO A 68 12.95 -13.70 -0.71
C PRO A 68 13.80 -12.97 0.35
N VAL A 69 14.82 -12.22 -0.09
CA VAL A 69 15.71 -11.46 0.81
C VAL A 69 14.92 -10.37 1.54
N LEU A 70 14.07 -9.61 0.84
CA LEU A 70 13.21 -8.61 1.47
C LEU A 70 12.11 -9.27 2.32
N GLY A 71 11.54 -10.38 1.85
CA GLY A 71 10.50 -11.12 2.55
C GLY A 71 10.96 -11.78 3.85
N ALA A 72 12.22 -12.18 3.96
CA ALA A 72 12.78 -12.84 5.15
C ALA A 72 12.69 -11.97 6.42
N HIS A 73 12.72 -10.64 6.28
CA HIS A 73 12.64 -9.71 7.40
C HIS A 73 11.21 -9.41 7.84
N THR A 74 10.25 -9.51 6.93
CA THR A 74 8.85 -9.11 7.18
C THR A 74 7.90 -10.29 7.33
N GLY A 75 8.38 -11.51 7.09
CA GLY A 75 7.59 -12.73 7.07
C GLY A 75 6.81 -12.93 5.75
N PRO A 76 6.22 -14.13 5.55
CA PRO A 76 5.61 -14.56 4.28
C PRO A 76 4.17 -14.06 4.07
N SER A 77 3.65 -13.21 4.95
CA SER A 77 2.30 -12.66 4.86
C SER A 77 2.27 -11.14 4.67
N MET A 78 3.45 -10.52 4.47
CA MET A 78 3.56 -9.08 4.39
C MET A 78 2.89 -8.53 3.14
N VAL A 79 2.21 -7.39 3.33
CA VAL A 79 1.65 -6.57 2.27
C VAL A 79 1.98 -5.11 2.61
N GLY A 80 2.35 -4.34 1.59
CA GLY A 80 2.66 -2.92 1.72
C GLY A 80 2.24 -2.12 0.49
N VAL A 81 2.32 -0.80 0.61
CA VAL A 81 2.00 0.11 -0.47
C VAL A 81 3.00 1.25 -0.52
N ALA A 82 3.45 1.59 -1.72
CA ALA A 82 4.12 2.84 -2.04
C ALA A 82 3.13 3.76 -2.76
N TYR A 83 3.11 5.04 -2.42
CA TYR A 83 2.18 6.03 -2.97
C TYR A 83 2.78 7.43 -3.00
N ALA A 84 2.31 8.24 -3.95
CA ALA A 84 2.61 9.66 -4.06
C ALA A 84 1.53 10.36 -4.91
N PRO A 85 1.39 11.70 -4.86
CA PRO A 85 0.48 12.44 -5.71
C PRO A 85 0.79 12.18 -7.19
N GLN A 86 -0.24 11.93 -8.01
CA GLN A 86 -0.05 11.69 -9.44
C GLN A 86 0.68 12.85 -10.12
N ALA A 87 0.37 14.09 -9.71
CA ALA A 87 0.99 15.31 -10.24
C ALA A 87 2.52 15.37 -10.02
N ALA A 88 3.06 14.69 -9.00
CA ALA A 88 4.51 14.64 -8.76
C ALA A 88 5.28 13.90 -9.86
N PHE A 89 4.57 13.20 -10.76
CA PHE A 89 5.15 12.48 -11.89
C PHE A 89 4.81 13.11 -13.24
N ALA A 90 4.20 14.30 -13.29
CA ALA A 90 3.77 14.92 -14.55
C ALA A 90 4.93 15.11 -15.56
N ASP A 91 6.14 15.35 -15.04
CA ASP A 91 7.35 15.60 -15.84
C ASP A 91 8.22 14.34 -16.02
N ILE A 92 7.76 13.17 -15.55
CA ILE A 92 8.47 11.90 -15.67
C ILE A 92 7.76 11.07 -16.76
N PRO A 93 8.47 10.63 -17.82
CA PRO A 93 7.89 9.86 -18.92
C PRO A 93 7.14 8.59 -18.51
#